data_AF-A0A959CY16-F1
#
_entry.id   AF-A0A959CY16-F1
#
_cell.length_a   1.000
_cell.length_b   1.000
_cell.length_c   1.000
_cell.angle_alpha   90.00
_cell.angle_beta   90.00
_cell.angle_gamma   90.00
#
_symmetry.space_group_name_H-M   'P 1'
#
loop_
_entity.id
_entity.type
_entity.pdbx_description
1 polymer ?
#
loop_
_entity_poly.entity_id
_entity_poly.type
_entity_poly.pdbx_seq_one_letter_code
_entity_poly.pdbx_strand_id
1 'polypeptide(L)'
;MAKKNTISSRVHPLARDGTSQDSRFLEALAPDNARVMDLSLQDWMAFACRYAANLKFFDPQNLVSGSWQPLWPAEEEVVHLLTQMEDNDAHDPHITLFLCFLKLLEHSNAHMNTLTQRHLDFYFKQVLRLKTRPARGDKVHIIFELARNATEQYIPAGTLLPAGKDDEGNPIFYATDEGQALN
;
A
#
# COMPACT_ATOMS: atom_id res chain seq x y z
N MET A 1 -31.48 4.75 31.97
CA MET A 1 -31.73 4.79 30.51
C MET A 1 -30.81 5.84 29.89
N ALA A 2 -29.75 5.39 29.22
CA ALA A 2 -28.74 6.26 28.62
C ALA A 2 -29.28 6.93 27.35
N LYS A 3 -29.27 8.26 27.31
CA LYS A 3 -29.57 9.03 26.10
C LYS A 3 -28.37 8.91 25.16
N LYS A 4 -28.57 8.26 24.02
CA LYS A 4 -27.61 8.24 22.92
C LYS A 4 -27.44 9.67 22.42
N ASN A 5 -26.22 10.21 22.51
CA ASN A 5 -25.86 11.47 21.85
C ASN A 5 -25.81 11.20 20.35
N THR A 6 -26.86 11.66 19.65
CA THR A 6 -26.95 11.61 18.20
C THR A 6 -26.11 12.74 17.62
N ILE A 7 -24.94 12.41 17.06
CA ILE A 7 -24.16 13.38 16.27
C ILE A 7 -24.98 13.69 15.02
N SER A 8 -25.32 14.95 14.83
CA SER A 8 -26.12 15.46 13.70
C SER A 8 -25.49 15.07 12.35
N SER A 9 -26.24 14.35 11.51
CA SER A 9 -25.82 13.82 10.19
C SER A 9 -26.03 14.81 9.04
N ARG A 10 -25.86 16.12 9.27
CA ARG A 10 -25.94 17.12 8.20
C ARG A 10 -24.55 17.32 7.59
N VAL A 11 -24.33 16.74 6.41
CA VAL A 11 -23.14 17.00 5.60
C VAL A 11 -23.17 18.47 5.15
N HIS A 12 -22.23 19.27 5.66
CA HIS A 12 -22.12 20.69 5.34
C HIS A 12 -21.52 20.85 3.93
N PRO A 13 -22.08 21.71 3.04
CA PRO A 13 -21.66 21.82 1.63
C PRO A 13 -20.28 22.46 1.41
N LEU A 14 -19.68 23.01 2.46
CA LEU A 14 -18.27 23.42 2.46
C LEU A 14 -17.47 22.25 3.05
N ALA A 15 -16.70 21.57 2.20
CA ALA A 15 -15.66 20.64 2.66
C ALA A 15 -14.62 21.45 3.46
N ARG A 16 -14.81 21.48 4.78
CA ARG A 16 -13.92 22.14 5.75
C ARG A 16 -12.79 21.20 6.20
N ASP A 17 -12.49 20.18 5.42
CA ASP A 17 -11.34 19.36 5.69
C ASP A 17 -10.12 20.15 5.23
N GLY A 18 -9.36 20.66 6.20
CA GLY A 18 -7.98 21.04 5.96
C GLY A 18 -7.27 19.86 5.30
N THR A 19 -6.24 20.12 4.50
CA THR A 19 -5.42 19.02 3.97
C THR A 19 -4.86 18.23 5.14
N SER A 20 -5.28 16.97 5.29
CA SER A 20 -4.65 16.06 6.23
C SER A 20 -3.18 15.94 5.86
N GLN A 21 -2.35 15.59 6.84
CA GLN A 21 -0.92 15.42 6.57
C GLN A 21 -0.69 14.33 5.52
N ASP A 22 -1.54 13.31 5.49
CA ASP A 22 -1.48 12.20 4.53
C ASP A 22 -1.78 12.67 3.09
N SER A 23 -2.67 13.66 2.93
CA SER A 23 -2.95 14.27 1.62
C SER A 23 -1.82 15.11 1.05
N ARG A 24 -0.67 15.26 1.75
CA ARG A 24 0.50 16.02 1.28
C ARG A 24 1.61 15.14 0.70
N PHE A 25 1.43 13.83 0.71
CA PHE A 25 2.40 12.92 0.10
C PHE A 25 2.33 13.02 -1.43
N LEU A 26 3.47 13.25 -2.10
CA LEU A 26 3.52 13.20 -3.56
C LEU A 26 3.55 11.74 -4.01
N GLU A 27 2.53 11.31 -4.74
CA GLU A 27 2.47 9.97 -5.34
C GLU A 27 3.68 9.66 -6.23
N ALA A 28 4.23 10.68 -6.91
CA ALA A 28 5.44 10.55 -7.72
C ALA A 28 6.69 10.08 -6.93
N LEU A 29 6.70 10.25 -5.60
CA LEU A 29 7.77 9.81 -4.71
C LEU A 29 7.48 8.45 -4.06
N ALA A 30 6.32 7.83 -4.34
CA ALA A 30 6.06 6.47 -3.89
C ALA A 30 7.09 5.52 -4.53
N PRO A 31 7.81 4.70 -3.74
CA PRO A 31 8.79 3.76 -4.29
C PRO A 31 8.20 2.79 -5.33
N ASP A 32 6.92 2.45 -5.18
CA ASP A 32 6.18 1.57 -6.08
C ASP A 32 5.90 2.18 -7.45
N ASN A 33 6.00 3.51 -7.58
CA ASN A 33 5.70 4.22 -8.82
C ASN A 33 6.83 4.08 -9.87
N ALA A 34 8.02 3.64 -9.45
CA ALA A 34 9.16 3.43 -10.31
C ALA A 34 9.79 2.06 -9.99
N ARG A 35 9.14 0.97 -10.40
CA ARG A 35 9.74 -0.36 -10.28
C ARG A 35 10.91 -0.51 -11.23
N VAL A 36 12.00 -1.07 -10.73
CA VAL A 36 13.20 -1.37 -11.55
C VAL A 36 12.91 -2.55 -12.48
N MET A 37 12.20 -3.55 -11.96
CA MET A 37 11.74 -4.72 -12.70
C MET A 37 10.21 -4.78 -12.60
N ASP A 38 9.55 -4.42 -13.70
CA ASP A 38 8.07 -4.35 -13.81
C ASP A 38 7.51 -5.37 -14.81
N LEU A 39 8.18 -6.51 -14.93
CA LEU A 39 7.71 -7.62 -15.76
C LEU A 39 6.92 -8.59 -14.89
N SER A 40 5.64 -8.76 -15.21
CA SER A 40 4.78 -9.74 -14.57
C SER A 40 5.12 -11.17 -15.03
N LEU A 41 4.55 -12.17 -14.34
CA LEU A 41 4.67 -13.57 -14.75
C LEU A 41 4.16 -13.80 -16.18
N GLN A 42 3.06 -13.11 -16.56
CA GLN A 42 2.50 -13.15 -17.91
C GLN A 42 3.48 -12.56 -18.93
N ASP A 43 4.12 -11.43 -18.62
CA ASP A 43 5.07 -10.79 -19.52
C ASP A 43 6.30 -11.67 -19.76
N TRP A 44 6.79 -12.35 -18.72
CA TRP A 44 7.89 -13.31 -18.82
C TRP A 44 7.53 -14.51 -19.68
N MET A 45 6.31 -15.03 -19.55
CA MET A 45 5.84 -16.15 -20.36
C MET A 45 5.66 -15.74 -21.83
N ALA A 46 5.02 -14.59 -22.08
CA ALA A 46 4.87 -14.03 -23.42
C ALA A 46 6.23 -13.71 -24.06
N PHE A 47 7.20 -13.21 -23.28
CA PHE A 47 8.58 -13.05 -23.72
C PHE A 47 9.20 -14.38 -24.13
N ALA A 48 9.07 -15.42 -23.31
CA ALA A 48 9.64 -16.72 -23.60
C ALA A 48 9.04 -17.37 -24.86
N CYS A 49 7.72 -17.29 -25.06
CA CYS A 49 7.05 -17.75 -26.28
C CYS A 49 7.60 -17.05 -27.53
N ARG A 50 7.72 -15.71 -27.49
CA ARG A 50 8.30 -14.92 -28.60
C ARG A 50 9.77 -15.23 -28.82
N TYR A 51 10.52 -15.46 -27.76
CA TYR A 51 11.94 -15.81 -27.83
C TYR A 51 12.15 -17.20 -28.44
N ALA A 52 11.31 -18.17 -28.10
CA ALA A 52 11.37 -19.55 -28.61
C ALA A 52 11.24 -19.63 -30.15
N ALA A 53 10.49 -18.70 -30.76
CA ALA A 53 10.38 -18.60 -32.22
C ALA A 53 11.73 -18.29 -32.91
N ASN A 54 12.66 -17.63 -32.20
CA ASN A 54 13.99 -17.29 -32.72
C ASN A 54 15.03 -18.39 -32.49
N LEU A 55 14.70 -19.41 -31.68
CA LEU A 55 15.61 -20.52 -31.36
C LEU A 55 15.45 -21.64 -32.39
N LYS A 56 16.57 -22.09 -32.95
CA LYS A 56 16.60 -23.24 -33.87
C LYS A 56 16.51 -24.54 -33.08
N PHE A 57 15.62 -25.43 -33.52
CA PHE A 57 15.54 -26.79 -33.02
C PHE A 57 16.45 -27.70 -33.85
N PHE A 58 17.22 -28.56 -33.19
CA PHE A 58 18.13 -29.51 -33.82
C PHE A 58 17.65 -30.92 -33.55
N ASP A 59 17.57 -31.74 -34.58
CA ASP A 59 17.26 -33.15 -34.46
C ASP A 59 18.45 -33.96 -33.90
N PRO A 60 18.29 -35.26 -33.59
CA PRO A 60 19.40 -36.11 -33.12
C PRO A 60 20.56 -36.24 -34.12
N GLN A 61 20.35 -35.89 -35.39
CA GLN A 61 21.36 -35.85 -36.45
C GLN A 61 22.02 -34.47 -36.58
N ASN A 62 21.69 -33.54 -35.66
CA ASN A 62 22.18 -32.16 -35.62
C ASN A 62 21.79 -31.33 -36.86
N LEU A 63 20.69 -31.68 -37.52
CA LEU A 63 20.08 -30.91 -38.59
C LEU A 63 19.00 -29.98 -38.03
N VAL A 64 18.88 -28.79 -38.62
CA VAL A 64 17.86 -27.81 -38.19
C VAL A 64 16.47 -28.31 -38.59
N SER A 65 15.64 -28.61 -37.59
CA SER A 65 14.30 -29.16 -37.74
C SER A 65 13.25 -28.22 -37.10
N GLY A 66 13.25 -26.95 -37.51
CA GLY A 66 12.28 -25.94 -37.06
C GLY A 66 12.76 -25.09 -35.89
N SER A 67 11.82 -24.61 -35.07
CA SER A 67 12.08 -23.74 -33.91
C SER A 67 11.61 -24.38 -32.60
N TRP A 68 11.95 -23.77 -31.46
CA TRP A 68 11.49 -24.22 -30.15
C TRP A 68 10.03 -23.83 -29.86
N GLN A 69 9.38 -23.08 -30.74
CA GLN A 69 8.00 -22.61 -30.58
C GLN A 69 6.98 -23.71 -30.27
N PRO A 70 7.05 -24.94 -30.86
CA PRO A 70 6.10 -26.01 -30.55
C PRO A 70 6.16 -26.53 -29.10
N LEU A 71 7.23 -26.20 -28.36
CA LEU A 71 7.36 -26.55 -26.95
C LEU A 71 6.62 -25.57 -26.03
N TRP A 72 6.13 -24.46 -26.57
CA TRP A 72 5.49 -23.41 -25.79
C TRP A 72 4.01 -23.28 -26.16
N PRO A 73 3.15 -22.94 -25.19
CA PRO A 73 1.76 -22.61 -25.48
C PRO A 73 1.68 -21.35 -26.36
N ALA A 74 0.55 -21.18 -27.04
CA ALA A 74 0.27 -19.93 -27.72
C ALA A 74 0.19 -18.77 -26.71
N GLU A 75 0.59 -17.56 -27.12
CA GLU A 75 0.60 -16.37 -26.24
C GLU A 75 -0.80 -16.07 -25.66
N GLU A 76 -1.85 -16.36 -26.42
CA GLU A 76 -3.26 -16.19 -26.01
C GLU A 76 -3.68 -17.20 -24.91
N GLU A 77 -3.05 -18.38 -24.87
CA GLU A 77 -3.35 -19.44 -23.92
C GLU A 77 -2.59 -19.27 -22.60
N VAL A 78 -1.55 -18.44 -22.56
CA VAL A 78 -0.71 -18.20 -21.37
C VAL A 78 -1.56 -17.80 -20.17
N VAL A 79 -2.51 -16.88 -20.34
CA VAL A 79 -3.34 -16.38 -19.23
C VAL A 79 -4.18 -17.51 -18.65
N HIS A 80 -4.79 -18.31 -19.53
CA HIS A 80 -5.61 -19.45 -19.13
C HIS A 80 -4.77 -20.49 -18.38
N LEU A 81 -3.56 -20.77 -18.89
CA LEU A 81 -2.62 -21.70 -18.29
C LEU A 81 -2.23 -21.25 -16.87
N LEU A 82 -1.93 -19.95 -16.68
CA LEU A 82 -1.62 -19.39 -15.37
C LEU A 82 -2.79 -19.48 -14.38
N THR A 83 -4.03 -19.27 -14.83
CA THR A 83 -5.22 -19.42 -13.96
C THR A 83 -5.51 -20.87 -13.58
N GLN A 84 -5.26 -21.82 -14.47
CA GLN A 84 -5.51 -23.24 -14.21
C GLN A 84 -4.50 -23.88 -13.26
N MET A 85 -3.33 -23.25 -13.08
CA MET A 85 -2.30 -23.73 -12.13
C MET A 85 -2.76 -23.74 -10.68
N GLU A 86 -3.75 -22.93 -10.30
CA GLU A 86 -4.29 -22.92 -8.93
C GLU A 86 -5.15 -24.17 -8.65
N ASP A 87 -5.66 -24.82 -9.70
CA ASP A 87 -6.70 -25.86 -9.59
C ASP A 87 -6.32 -27.23 -10.20
N ASN A 88 -5.31 -27.34 -11.08
CA ASN A 88 -4.97 -28.59 -11.79
C ASN A 88 -3.48 -28.98 -11.74
N ASP A 89 -3.21 -30.28 -11.49
CA ASP A 89 -1.86 -30.85 -11.28
C ASP A 89 -1.14 -31.33 -12.58
N ALA A 90 -1.78 -31.30 -13.75
CA ALA A 90 -1.24 -31.92 -14.96
C ALA A 90 -0.75 -30.88 -15.98
N HIS A 91 0.48 -30.42 -15.81
CA HIS A 91 1.18 -29.56 -16.77
C HIS A 91 2.40 -30.27 -17.35
N ASP A 92 2.79 -29.90 -18.57
CA ASP A 92 4.00 -30.46 -19.15
C ASP A 92 5.23 -30.13 -18.28
N PRO A 93 6.13 -31.11 -18.01
CA PRO A 93 7.22 -30.93 -17.06
C PRO A 93 8.13 -29.73 -17.36
N HIS A 94 8.34 -29.40 -18.63
CA HIS A 94 9.18 -28.26 -19.02
C HIS A 94 8.53 -26.91 -18.71
N ILE A 95 7.20 -26.80 -18.84
CA ILE A 95 6.45 -25.60 -18.47
C ILE A 95 6.49 -25.41 -16.95
N THR A 96 6.27 -26.48 -16.19
CA THR A 96 6.37 -26.47 -14.72
C THR A 96 7.76 -26.04 -14.25
N LEU A 97 8.82 -26.57 -14.86
CA LEU A 97 10.19 -26.18 -14.53
C LEU A 97 10.44 -24.70 -14.79
N PHE A 98 9.97 -24.18 -15.93
CA PHE A 98 10.12 -22.76 -16.25
C PHE A 98 9.33 -21.86 -15.29
N LEU A 99 8.11 -22.25 -14.93
CA LEU A 99 7.30 -21.54 -13.94
C LEU A 99 7.97 -21.53 -12.55
N CYS A 100 8.53 -22.65 -12.11
CA CYS A 100 9.33 -22.72 -10.89
C CYS A 100 10.52 -21.74 -10.95
N PHE A 101 11.21 -21.67 -12.09
CA PHE A 101 12.27 -20.67 -12.29
C PHE A 101 11.74 -19.24 -12.16
N LEU A 102 10.59 -18.91 -12.76
CA LEU A 102 9.99 -17.57 -12.65
C LEU A 102 9.56 -17.23 -11.21
N LYS A 103 9.00 -18.20 -10.47
CA LYS A 103 8.70 -18.03 -9.03
C LYS A 103 9.95 -17.73 -8.21
N LEU A 104 11.06 -18.41 -8.50
CA LEU A 104 12.34 -18.13 -7.83
C LEU A 104 12.90 -16.75 -8.21
N LEU A 105 12.74 -16.36 -9.48
CA LEU A 105 13.16 -15.06 -9.99
C LEU A 105 12.40 -13.90 -9.30
N GLU A 106 11.14 -14.13 -8.92
CA GLU A 106 10.31 -13.15 -8.22
C GLU A 106 10.98 -12.63 -6.93
N HIS A 107 11.68 -13.49 -6.17
CA HIS A 107 12.43 -13.05 -4.99
C HIS A 107 13.54 -12.05 -5.33
N SER A 108 14.24 -12.27 -6.45
CA SER A 108 15.28 -11.34 -6.92
C SER A 108 14.66 -10.03 -7.40
N ASN A 109 13.56 -10.10 -8.16
CA ASN A 109 12.81 -8.92 -8.60
C ASN A 109 12.30 -8.09 -7.42
N ALA A 110 11.74 -8.74 -6.40
CA ALA A 110 11.29 -8.08 -5.18
C ALA A 110 12.44 -7.35 -4.48
N HIS A 111 13.62 -7.98 -4.39
CA HIS A 111 14.80 -7.33 -3.84
C HIS A 111 15.27 -6.14 -4.69
N MET A 112 15.31 -6.29 -6.02
CA MET A 112 15.69 -5.21 -6.93
C MET A 112 14.75 -4.01 -6.84
N ASN A 113 13.45 -4.26 -6.69
CA ASN A 113 12.45 -3.21 -6.53
C ASN A 113 12.55 -2.44 -5.20
N THR A 114 13.36 -2.90 -4.24
CA THR A 114 13.70 -2.09 -3.04
C THR A 114 14.71 -0.97 -3.33
N LEU A 115 15.38 -0.98 -4.48
CA LEU A 115 16.43 -0.03 -4.81
C LEU A 115 15.92 1.42 -4.82
N THR A 116 14.72 1.66 -5.33
CA THR A 116 14.14 3.01 -5.43
C THR A 116 13.88 3.60 -4.05
N GLN A 117 13.26 2.83 -3.15
CA GLN A 117 13.08 3.25 -1.76
C GLN A 117 14.43 3.55 -1.08
N ARG A 118 15.40 2.65 -1.24
CA ARG A 118 16.75 2.83 -0.65
C ARG A 118 17.45 4.06 -1.19
N HIS A 119 17.31 4.35 -2.48
CA HIS A 119 17.87 5.54 -3.10
C HIS A 119 17.21 6.82 -2.57
N LEU A 120 15.88 6.87 -2.48
CA LEU A 120 15.15 8.00 -1.91
C LEU A 120 15.54 8.24 -0.45
N ASP A 121 15.61 7.18 0.35
CA ASP A 121 16.05 7.25 1.74
C ASP A 121 17.48 7.77 1.86
N PHE A 122 18.40 7.27 1.04
CA PHE A 122 19.78 7.76 0.99
C PHE A 122 19.82 9.24 0.64
N TYR A 123 19.13 9.65 -0.42
CA TYR A 123 19.17 11.03 -0.90
C TYR A 123 18.55 12.01 0.10
N PHE A 124 17.36 11.73 0.62
CA PHE A 124 16.67 12.65 1.52
C PHE A 124 17.25 12.63 2.95
N LYS A 125 17.64 11.47 3.48
CA LYS A 125 18.12 11.35 4.87
C LYS A 125 19.63 11.53 5.01
N GLN A 126 20.44 11.09 4.05
CA GLN A 126 21.91 11.14 4.18
C GLN A 126 22.55 12.30 3.41
N VAL A 127 22.12 12.55 2.17
CA VAL A 127 22.65 13.66 1.34
C VAL A 127 22.04 14.99 1.78
N LEU A 128 20.72 15.12 1.73
CA LEU A 128 20.01 16.35 2.10
C LEU A 128 19.83 16.53 3.61
N ARG A 129 19.96 15.44 4.38
CA ARG A 129 19.84 15.44 5.85
C ARG A 129 18.53 16.02 6.36
N LEU A 130 17.44 15.75 5.63
CA LEU A 130 16.11 16.11 6.08
C LEU A 130 15.78 15.36 7.37
N LYS A 131 15.28 16.10 8.36
CA LYS A 131 14.80 15.54 9.62
C LYS A 131 13.29 15.39 9.56
N THR A 132 12.79 14.22 9.94
CA THR A 132 11.36 14.03 10.17
C THR A 132 10.91 14.98 11.28
N ARG A 133 9.76 15.63 11.06
CA ARG A 133 9.17 16.48 12.10
C ARG A 133 8.58 15.56 13.17
N PRO A 134 8.71 15.90 14.47
CA PRO A 134 8.06 15.13 15.52
C PRO A 134 6.54 15.16 15.32
N ALA A 135 5.88 14.12 15.82
CA ALA A 135 4.43 14.10 15.91
C ALA A 135 3.96 15.34 16.70
N ARG A 136 2.97 16.05 16.16
CA ARG A 136 2.33 17.17 16.84
C ARG A 136 0.92 16.73 17.19
N GLY A 137 0.57 16.81 18.46
CA GLY A 137 -0.77 16.47 18.92
C GLY A 137 -1.83 17.34 18.24
N ASP A 138 -2.97 16.73 17.94
CA ASP A 138 -4.11 17.39 17.34
C ASP A 138 -4.76 18.38 18.30
N LYS A 139 -5.46 19.35 17.74
CA LYS A 139 -6.25 20.32 18.50
C LYS A 139 -7.69 20.26 18.03
N VAL A 140 -8.61 20.19 18.99
CA VAL A 140 -10.05 20.14 18.75
C VAL A 140 -10.75 21.20 19.57
N HIS A 141 -11.86 21.72 19.04
CA HIS A 141 -12.74 22.61 19.78
C HIS A 141 -13.86 21.80 20.42
N ILE A 142 -14.07 21.98 21.72
CA ILE A 142 -15.09 21.29 22.50
C ILE A 142 -16.07 22.32 23.04
N ILE A 143 -17.35 22.00 22.97
CA ILE A 143 -18.42 22.83 23.53
C ILE A 143 -18.87 22.16 24.83
N PHE A 144 -18.89 22.94 25.92
CA PHE A 144 -19.42 22.50 27.20
C PHE A 144 -20.82 23.05 27.39
N GLU A 145 -21.71 22.24 27.96
CA GLU A 145 -23.04 22.65 28.39
C GLU A 145 -23.15 22.50 29.91
N LEU A 146 -23.67 23.53 30.58
CA LEU A 146 -23.95 23.48 32.01
C LEU A 146 -25.12 22.53 32.31
N ALA A 147 -25.01 21.80 33.42
CA ALA A 147 -26.14 21.03 33.92
C ALA A 147 -27.27 21.96 34.40
N ARG A 148 -28.53 21.52 34.29
CA ARG A 148 -29.73 22.34 34.57
C ARG A 148 -29.78 23.02 35.96
N ASN A 149 -29.00 22.54 36.92
CA ASN A 149 -28.96 23.04 38.30
C ASN A 149 -27.64 23.77 38.64
N ALA A 150 -26.75 23.97 37.66
CA ALA A 150 -25.49 24.67 37.83
C ALA A 150 -25.56 26.03 37.15
N THR A 151 -25.29 27.10 37.88
CA THR A 151 -25.32 28.49 37.39
C THR A 151 -23.98 28.91 36.79
N GLU A 152 -22.87 28.49 37.38
CA GLU A 152 -21.52 28.76 36.89
C GLU A 152 -20.59 27.58 37.23
N GLN A 153 -19.64 27.29 36.35
CA GLN A 153 -18.59 26.33 36.63
C GLN A 153 -17.27 26.70 35.93
N TYR A 154 -16.18 26.68 36.68
CA TYR A 154 -14.85 26.93 36.16
C TYR A 154 -14.15 25.62 35.76
N ILE A 155 -13.61 25.56 34.55
CA ILE A 155 -12.79 24.47 34.04
C ILE A 155 -11.34 24.96 34.01
N PRO A 156 -10.42 24.38 34.80
CA PRO A 156 -9.01 24.77 34.75
C PRO A 156 -8.34 24.27 33.46
N ALA A 157 -7.27 24.96 33.06
CA ALA A 157 -6.36 24.47 32.03
C ALA A 157 -5.77 23.11 32.44
N GLY A 158 -5.56 22.22 31.49
CA GLY A 158 -5.05 20.86 31.72
C GLY A 158 -6.11 19.84 32.17
N THR A 159 -7.39 20.18 32.12
CA THR A 159 -8.47 19.23 32.42
C THR A 159 -8.49 18.14 31.35
N LEU A 160 -8.37 16.88 31.76
CA LEU A 160 -8.35 15.74 30.86
C LEU A 160 -9.76 15.34 30.42
N LEU A 161 -9.94 15.24 29.11
CA LEU A 161 -11.19 14.91 28.44
C LEU A 161 -11.00 13.60 27.67
N PRO A 162 -11.77 12.55 27.97
CA PRO A 162 -11.66 11.28 27.26
C PRO A 162 -12.19 11.41 25.83
N ALA A 163 -11.42 10.94 24.85
CA ALA A 163 -11.75 11.00 23.43
C ALA A 163 -11.79 9.60 22.78
N GLY A 164 -12.26 8.61 23.53
CA GLY A 164 -12.36 7.24 23.05
C GLY A 164 -11.04 6.49 23.13
N LYS A 165 -10.77 5.63 22.15
CA LYS A 165 -9.58 4.79 22.06
C LYS A 165 -8.96 4.90 20.67
N ASP A 166 -7.66 4.70 20.58
CA ASP A 166 -6.97 4.56 19.30
C ASP A 166 -7.20 3.17 18.68
N ASP A 167 -6.65 2.96 17.49
CA ASP A 167 -6.74 1.70 16.73
C ASP A 167 -6.09 0.51 17.48
N GLU A 168 -5.21 0.78 18.44
CA GLU A 168 -4.57 -0.22 19.30
C GLU A 168 -5.35 -0.48 20.61
N GLY A 169 -6.42 0.28 20.85
CA GLY A 169 -7.28 0.17 22.02
C GLY A 169 -6.82 0.96 23.25
N ASN A 170 -5.77 1.78 23.14
CA ASN A 170 -5.32 2.68 24.20
C ASN A 170 -6.26 3.87 24.33
N PRO A 171 -6.58 4.33 25.55
CA PRO A 171 -7.45 5.48 25.74
C PRO A 171 -6.78 6.79 25.31
N ILE A 172 -7.49 7.59 24.51
CA ILE A 172 -7.04 8.92 24.08
C ILE A 172 -7.58 9.96 25.05
N PHE A 173 -6.71 10.87 25.50
CA PHE A 173 -7.09 12.01 26.33
C PHE A 173 -6.66 13.32 25.67
N TYR A 174 -7.55 14.30 25.69
CA TYR A 174 -7.23 15.69 25.35
C TYR A 174 -7.14 16.51 26.63
N ALA A 175 -6.29 17.53 26.64
CA ALA A 175 -6.20 18.49 27.72
C ALA A 175 -6.76 19.84 27.27
N THR A 176 -7.45 20.57 28.15
CA THR A 176 -7.83 21.96 27.90
C THR A 176 -6.59 22.85 27.83
N ASP A 177 -6.44 23.62 26.76
CA ASP A 177 -5.30 24.54 26.58
C ASP A 177 -5.36 25.70 27.59
N GLU A 178 -6.56 26.20 27.89
CA GLU A 178 -6.79 27.36 28.74
C GLU A 178 -7.91 27.08 29.76
N GLY A 179 -7.94 27.87 30.84
CA GLY A 179 -9.00 27.79 31.85
C GLY A 179 -10.19 28.65 31.45
N GLN A 180 -11.40 28.09 31.48
CA GLN A 180 -12.61 28.77 31.01
C GLN A 180 -13.73 28.70 32.05
N ALA A 181 -14.35 29.85 32.33
CA ALA A 181 -15.57 29.93 33.13
C ALA A 181 -16.78 29.70 32.20
N LEU A 182 -17.65 28.77 32.59
CA LEU A 182 -18.93 28.52 31.96
C LEU A 182 -20.02 29.24 32.76
N ASN A 183 -20.87 29.98 32.06
CA ASN A 183 -21.99 30.76 32.58
C ASN A 183 -23.25 30.58 31.74
#